data_AF-A0A972IH90-F1
#
_entry.id   AF-A0A972IH90-F1
#
_cell.length_a   1.000
_cell.length_b   1.000
_cell.length_c   1.000
_cell.angle_alpha   90.00
_cell.angle_beta   90.00
_cell.angle_gamma   90.00
#
_symmetry.space_group_name_H-M   'P 1'
#
loop_
_entity.id
_entity.type
_entity.pdbx_description
1 polymer ?
#
loop_
_entity_poly.entity_id
_entity_poly.type
_entity_poly.pdbx_seq_one_letter_code
_entity_poly.pdbx_strand_id
1 'polypeptide(L)'
;NDFDPCYLPNGRIVFVSERRGGYLRCGRHCPVYTMHSMEPDGSDIICLSFHETHEWHPSVNNDGMLVYTRWDYVDRDTNIAHHIWTCYPDGRDPRSSHGNYPDRRESRPWMEMNIRAIPGSNKYVFSTGAHHGHEFGSLAVLDPRLEDDGAMAQLERLTPEVPFPEAEARDIQAQMIYGTPWPLAESDYLCVYDAEAKNRGIYWIDRDGNRELLYRDGSISCASPIPLRARVKPPVIPSGTLQAARDARGKSPEEMRATVAVMNVYDSDFTWPEGAHVAALRVIQVLPKTTAPPNEPRIGIANQTNARLVLGSVPVEEDGSALFEAPAGKEIYFQALDGRGMAIQSMRSGTYLHPGERLQCQGCHERKHRPPVKSDRLPLALQRPPSKLAPEAEGSNPFSYVRMVQPVLDRNCVRCHHEQKALDLGGAPGGKYGWTKSYENLAGKYGFYYHVSNGSIKDPLHGGSRTIAGAFGARASALLEYLADGHYGVRLSDEDFRRVALWLDLNSEFYGSYENIEAQARGAIVLPTLD
;
A
#
# COMPACT_ATOMS: atom_id res chain seq x y z
N ASN A 1 17.82 2.25 -13.40
CA ASN A 1 18.06 0.79 -13.43
C ASN A 1 16.86 0.09 -14.04
N ASP A 2 17.08 -0.93 -14.88
CA ASP A 2 16.06 -1.80 -15.47
C ASP A 2 16.49 -3.27 -15.23
N PHE A 3 15.68 -4.07 -14.52
CA PHE A 3 16.09 -5.41 -14.04
C PHE A 3 14.90 -6.37 -13.83
N ASP A 4 15.17 -7.62 -13.42
CA ASP A 4 14.20 -8.71 -13.19
C ASP A 4 13.13 -8.91 -14.28
N PRO A 5 13.53 -9.16 -15.54
CA PRO A 5 12.57 -9.33 -16.62
C PRO A 5 11.82 -10.66 -16.54
N CYS A 6 10.54 -10.66 -16.90
CA CYS A 6 9.78 -11.86 -17.24
C CYS A 6 8.95 -11.66 -18.51
N TYR A 7 8.67 -12.76 -19.21
CA TYR A 7 7.88 -12.75 -20.44
C TYR A 7 6.41 -13.00 -20.14
N LEU A 8 5.54 -12.15 -20.67
CA LEU A 8 4.09 -12.34 -20.64
C LEU A 8 3.64 -13.34 -21.72
N PRO A 9 2.52 -14.04 -21.52
CA PRO A 9 1.96 -14.94 -22.54
C PRO A 9 1.65 -14.24 -23.88
N ASN A 10 1.35 -12.94 -23.87
CA ASN A 10 1.09 -12.17 -25.09
C ASN A 10 2.37 -11.73 -25.84
N GLY A 11 3.56 -12.05 -25.31
CA GLY A 11 4.85 -11.72 -25.91
C GLY A 11 5.53 -10.48 -25.33
N ARG A 12 4.81 -9.60 -24.63
CA ARG A 12 5.42 -8.42 -23.97
C ARG A 12 6.37 -8.84 -22.87
N ILE A 13 7.31 -7.97 -22.54
CA ILE A 13 8.31 -8.16 -21.48
C ILE A 13 7.93 -7.26 -20.32
N VAL A 14 7.76 -7.83 -19.12
CA VAL A 14 7.63 -7.07 -17.88
C VAL A 14 9.00 -7.01 -17.21
N PHE A 15 9.32 -5.87 -16.62
CA PHE A 15 10.58 -5.64 -15.93
C PHE A 15 10.38 -4.61 -14.81
N VAL A 16 11.34 -4.54 -13.90
CA VAL A 16 11.35 -3.56 -12.79
C VAL A 16 12.22 -2.37 -13.18
N SER A 17 11.74 -1.16 -12.88
CA SER A 17 12.44 0.09 -13.24
C SER A 17 12.28 1.21 -12.21
N GLU A 18 13.25 2.12 -12.21
CA GLU A 18 13.22 3.38 -11.44
C GLU A 18 12.52 4.52 -12.18
N ARG A 19 12.02 4.31 -13.41
CA ARG A 19 11.47 5.35 -14.29
C ARG A 19 10.29 6.13 -13.69
N ARG A 20 9.50 5.48 -12.85
CA ARG A 20 8.38 6.08 -12.09
C ARG A 20 8.86 7.15 -11.09
N GLY A 21 10.14 7.11 -10.73
CA GLY A 21 10.76 8.03 -9.78
C GLY A 21 10.32 7.80 -8.33
N GLY A 22 10.87 8.60 -7.43
CA GLY A 22 10.57 8.56 -6.00
C GLY A 22 11.63 7.82 -5.19
N TYR A 23 11.53 7.94 -3.86
CA TYR A 23 12.48 7.37 -2.91
C TYR A 23 11.77 6.57 -1.82
N LEU A 24 12.44 5.51 -1.37
CA LEU A 24 12.01 4.70 -0.24
C LEU A 24 11.83 5.56 1.02
N ARG A 25 10.76 5.29 1.76
CA ARG A 25 10.43 6.01 3.00
C ARG A 25 11.18 5.52 4.24
N CYS A 26 11.88 4.39 4.17
CA CYS A 26 12.65 3.83 5.27
C CYS A 26 14.13 3.63 4.89
N GLY A 27 15.01 3.55 5.89
CA GLY A 27 16.40 3.17 5.67
C GLY A 27 17.23 4.20 4.88
N ARG A 28 17.99 3.71 3.89
CA ARG A 28 19.02 4.45 3.16
C ARG A 28 18.46 5.12 1.90
N HIS A 29 19.29 5.95 1.26
CA HIS A 29 19.03 6.48 -0.08
C HIS A 29 18.77 5.34 -1.08
N CYS A 30 17.50 5.11 -1.41
CA CYS A 30 17.07 4.04 -2.31
C CYS A 30 15.96 4.57 -3.23
N PRO A 31 16.20 4.68 -4.55
CA PRO A 31 15.15 4.97 -5.52
C PRO A 31 14.07 3.88 -5.50
N VAL A 32 12.82 4.26 -5.76
CA VAL A 32 11.69 3.34 -5.82
C VAL A 32 11.74 2.52 -7.11
N TYR A 33 11.34 1.25 -7.01
CA TYR A 33 11.34 0.28 -8.12
C TYR A 33 9.91 -0.20 -8.36
N THR A 34 9.41 -0.07 -9.58
CA THR A 34 8.03 -0.47 -9.94
C THR A 34 8.00 -1.20 -11.27
N MET A 35 6.97 -2.02 -11.48
CA MET A 35 6.82 -2.80 -12.70
C MET A 35 6.49 -1.93 -13.91
N HIS A 36 7.13 -2.22 -15.03
CA HIS A 36 6.89 -1.67 -16.35
C HIS A 36 6.76 -2.80 -17.38
N SER A 37 6.18 -2.52 -18.55
CA SER A 37 6.20 -3.48 -19.66
C SER A 37 6.56 -2.83 -20.99
N MET A 38 7.10 -3.62 -21.91
CA MET A 38 7.45 -3.19 -23.27
C MET A 38 7.15 -4.29 -24.30
N GLU A 39 7.14 -3.92 -25.58
CA GLU A 39 7.15 -4.88 -26.69
C GLU A 39 8.53 -5.56 -26.81
N PRO A 40 8.62 -6.75 -27.47
CA PRO A 40 9.88 -7.49 -27.62
C PRO A 40 11.03 -6.70 -28.27
N ASP A 41 10.71 -5.68 -29.07
CA ASP A 41 11.68 -4.81 -29.74
C ASP A 41 12.13 -3.62 -28.87
N GLY A 42 11.64 -3.53 -27.64
CA GLY A 42 11.95 -2.45 -26.69
C GLY A 42 11.07 -1.21 -26.84
N SER A 43 10.10 -1.21 -27.76
CA SER A 43 9.14 -0.11 -27.93
C SER A 43 7.97 -0.18 -26.94
N ASP A 44 7.16 0.88 -26.91
CA ASP A 44 5.89 0.95 -26.16
C ASP A 44 6.06 0.63 -24.64
N ILE A 45 7.08 1.22 -24.01
CA ILE A 45 7.26 1.11 -22.56
C ILE A 45 6.09 1.79 -21.84
N ILE A 46 5.41 1.04 -20.98
CA ILE A 46 4.31 1.52 -20.12
C ILE A 46 4.60 1.20 -18.64
N CYS A 47 4.15 2.07 -17.74
CA CYS A 47 4.23 1.86 -16.29
C CYS A 47 3.05 0.99 -15.83
N LEU A 48 3.32 -0.20 -15.28
CA LEU A 48 2.26 -1.08 -14.80
C LEU A 48 1.83 -0.79 -13.37
N SER A 49 2.66 -0.11 -12.57
CA SER A 49 2.40 0.14 -11.17
C SER A 49 2.77 1.54 -10.74
N PHE A 50 1.83 2.21 -10.07
CA PHE A 50 2.01 3.56 -9.53
C PHE A 50 2.31 3.58 -8.02
N HIS A 51 2.53 2.40 -7.43
CA HIS A 51 2.82 2.24 -6.00
C HIS A 51 4.04 3.05 -5.56
N GLU A 52 4.00 3.62 -4.36
CA GLU A 52 5.00 4.56 -3.85
C GLU A 52 6.27 3.91 -3.29
N THR A 53 6.25 2.60 -3.05
CA THR A 53 7.39 1.80 -2.56
C THR A 53 7.77 0.69 -3.55
N HIS A 54 8.65 -0.23 -3.14
CA HIS A 54 9.24 -1.21 -4.04
C HIS A 54 8.34 -2.38 -4.43
N GLU A 55 8.51 -2.81 -5.66
CA GLU A 55 8.06 -4.08 -6.21
C GLU A 55 9.24 -4.87 -6.78
N TRP A 56 9.21 -6.20 -6.65
CA TRP A 56 10.35 -7.07 -6.96
C TRP A 56 9.94 -8.37 -7.64
N HIS A 57 10.87 -8.92 -8.43
CA HIS A 57 10.81 -10.28 -9.00
C HIS A 57 9.46 -10.67 -9.63
N PRO A 58 8.94 -9.89 -10.60
CA PRO A 58 7.72 -10.27 -11.28
C PRO A 58 7.88 -11.62 -11.98
N SER A 59 6.87 -12.48 -11.86
CA SER A 59 6.73 -13.72 -12.61
C SER A 59 5.28 -13.91 -13.06
N VAL A 60 5.03 -14.90 -13.92
CA VAL A 60 3.69 -15.21 -14.43
C VAL A 60 3.22 -16.52 -13.81
N ASN A 61 2.00 -16.51 -13.25
CA ASN A 61 1.41 -17.73 -12.69
C ASN A 61 0.76 -18.63 -13.75
N ASN A 62 0.21 -19.76 -13.30
CA ASN A 62 -0.39 -20.76 -14.19
C ASN A 62 -1.64 -20.23 -14.93
N ASP A 63 -2.28 -19.18 -14.42
CA ASP A 63 -3.46 -18.54 -15.01
C ASP A 63 -3.12 -17.37 -15.93
N GLY A 64 -1.84 -17.03 -16.07
CA GLY A 64 -1.38 -15.93 -16.90
C GLY A 64 -1.40 -14.56 -16.20
N MET A 65 -1.65 -14.51 -14.89
CA MET A 65 -1.55 -13.29 -14.07
C MET A 65 -0.10 -13.01 -13.68
N LEU A 66 0.22 -11.74 -13.41
CA LEU A 66 1.49 -11.35 -12.80
C LEU A 66 1.48 -11.63 -11.31
N VAL A 67 2.62 -12.05 -10.78
CA VAL A 67 2.88 -12.30 -9.36
C VAL A 67 4.21 -11.67 -9.00
N TYR A 68 4.26 -10.94 -7.89
CA TYR A 68 5.43 -10.16 -7.50
C TYR A 68 5.43 -9.91 -5.99
N THR A 69 6.57 -9.51 -5.45
CA THR A 69 6.64 -8.99 -4.08
C THR A 69 6.39 -7.49 -4.12
N ARG A 70 5.52 -6.98 -3.24
CA ARG A 70 5.39 -5.53 -3.01
C ARG A 70 5.59 -5.20 -1.55
N TRP A 71 6.28 -4.07 -1.31
CA TRP A 71 6.34 -3.44 -0.01
C TRP A 71 5.14 -2.50 0.15
N ASP A 72 4.32 -2.66 1.19
CA ASP A 72 3.11 -1.84 1.41
C ASP A 72 3.13 -1.15 2.78
N TYR A 73 3.59 0.09 2.80
CA TYR A 73 3.88 0.85 4.01
C TYR A 73 2.87 1.96 4.31
N VAL A 74 1.78 2.08 3.56
CA VAL A 74 0.86 3.20 3.71
C VAL A 74 0.25 3.17 5.12
N ASP A 75 0.75 4.05 5.99
CA ASP A 75 0.44 4.09 7.41
C ASP A 75 0.62 2.75 8.14
N ARG A 76 1.57 1.89 7.73
CA ARG A 76 1.84 0.57 8.34
C ARG A 76 3.27 0.43 8.83
N ASP A 77 3.51 -0.57 9.67
CA ASP A 77 4.86 -0.96 10.08
C ASP A 77 5.72 -1.34 8.87
N THR A 78 6.98 -0.92 8.88
CA THR A 78 7.91 -1.13 7.76
C THR A 78 8.29 -2.59 7.53
N ASN A 79 7.94 -3.51 8.42
CA ASN A 79 8.45 -4.89 8.38
C ASN A 79 7.34 -5.96 8.29
N ILE A 80 6.10 -5.55 8.02
CA ILE A 80 4.93 -6.45 8.09
C ILE A 80 4.26 -6.70 6.75
N ALA A 81 4.77 -6.13 5.66
CA ALA A 81 4.02 -6.02 4.41
C ALA A 81 4.92 -6.13 3.17
N HIS A 82 5.83 -7.12 3.13
CA HIS A 82 6.66 -7.43 1.96
C HIS A 82 6.31 -8.80 1.35
N HIS A 83 5.04 -8.96 0.99
CA HIS A 83 4.48 -10.27 0.64
C HIS A 83 4.07 -10.35 -0.82
N ILE A 84 3.54 -11.50 -1.21
CA ILE A 84 2.95 -11.74 -2.53
C ILE A 84 1.80 -10.78 -2.87
N TRP A 85 1.86 -10.28 -4.09
CA TRP A 85 0.79 -9.56 -4.78
C TRP A 85 0.57 -10.16 -6.17
N THR A 86 -0.65 -10.01 -6.67
CA THR A 86 -1.04 -10.43 -8.01
C THR A 86 -1.75 -9.31 -8.74
N CYS A 87 -1.52 -9.17 -10.04
CA CYS A 87 -2.28 -8.26 -10.90
C CYS A 87 -2.44 -8.86 -12.30
N TYR A 88 -3.29 -8.25 -13.12
CA TYR A 88 -3.40 -8.66 -14.53
C TYR A 88 -2.11 -8.30 -15.30
N PRO A 89 -1.83 -8.94 -16.45
CA PRO A 89 -0.65 -8.63 -17.28
C PRO A 89 -0.50 -7.17 -17.72
N ASP A 90 -1.59 -6.41 -17.75
CA ASP A 90 -1.63 -4.98 -18.05
C ASP A 90 -1.62 -4.10 -16.78
N GLY A 91 -1.28 -4.68 -15.62
CA GLY A 91 -1.03 -3.96 -14.37
C GLY A 91 -2.28 -3.56 -13.58
N ARG A 92 -3.48 -3.80 -14.11
CA ARG A 92 -4.73 -3.46 -13.41
C ARG A 92 -5.02 -4.40 -12.24
N ASP A 93 -5.87 -3.91 -11.35
CA ASP A 93 -6.46 -4.66 -10.23
C ASP A 93 -5.40 -5.40 -9.36
N PRO A 94 -4.42 -4.69 -8.78
CA PRO A 94 -3.46 -5.31 -7.87
C PRO A 94 -4.15 -5.78 -6.59
N ARG A 95 -3.96 -7.05 -6.25
CA ARG A 95 -4.58 -7.71 -5.08
C ARG A 95 -3.52 -8.46 -4.28
N SER A 96 -3.77 -8.59 -2.97
CA SER A 96 -3.01 -9.50 -2.13
C SER A 96 -3.94 -10.44 -1.37
N SER A 97 -3.74 -11.73 -1.57
CA SER A 97 -4.49 -12.80 -0.90
C SER A 97 -3.87 -13.24 0.42
N HIS A 98 -2.60 -12.94 0.66
CA HIS A 98 -1.81 -13.47 1.77
C HIS A 98 -1.01 -12.37 2.48
N GLY A 99 -0.85 -12.52 3.79
CA GLY A 99 0.33 -11.97 4.44
C GLY A 99 0.27 -10.47 4.68
N ASN A 100 -0.82 -9.74 4.47
CA ASN A 100 -0.83 -8.28 4.71
C ASN A 100 -1.34 -7.85 6.08
N TYR A 101 -1.94 -8.77 6.84
CA TYR A 101 -2.64 -8.44 8.09
C TYR A 101 -2.21 -9.32 9.26
N PRO A 102 -0.94 -9.28 9.67
CA PRO A 102 -0.51 -10.08 10.81
C PRO A 102 -1.07 -9.50 12.10
N ASP A 103 -1.35 -10.40 13.05
CA ASP A 103 -1.53 -10.02 14.46
C ASP A 103 -0.17 -9.78 15.12
N ARG A 104 0.81 -10.63 14.79
CA ARG A 104 2.18 -10.52 15.27
C ARG A 104 3.16 -10.67 14.13
N ARG A 105 4.00 -9.67 13.92
CA ARG A 105 4.99 -9.68 12.84
C ARG A 105 6.00 -10.83 12.91
N GLU A 106 6.38 -11.31 14.10
CA GLU A 106 7.33 -12.42 14.25
C GLU A 106 6.70 -13.81 14.05
N SER A 107 5.39 -13.89 13.80
CA SER A 107 4.70 -15.17 13.61
C SER A 107 4.94 -15.81 12.24
N ARG A 108 5.55 -15.08 11.30
CA ARG A 108 5.66 -15.41 9.88
C ARG A 108 6.87 -14.70 9.25
N PRO A 109 7.28 -14.97 8.00
CA PRO A 109 8.42 -14.27 7.42
C PRO A 109 8.10 -12.77 7.26
N TRP A 110 9.10 -11.91 7.41
CA TRP A 110 8.90 -10.46 7.17
C TRP A 110 8.85 -10.12 5.70
N MET A 111 9.47 -10.96 4.86
CA MET A 111 9.55 -10.75 3.43
C MET A 111 9.51 -12.05 2.65
N GLU A 112 8.82 -12.02 1.52
CA GLU A 112 8.68 -13.14 0.57
C GLU A 112 9.25 -12.70 -0.77
N MET A 113 10.18 -13.46 -1.32
CA MET A 113 10.95 -13.07 -2.49
C MET A 113 11.03 -14.20 -3.50
N ASN A 114 11.33 -13.87 -4.75
CA ASN A 114 11.50 -14.85 -5.82
C ASN A 114 10.27 -15.78 -5.98
N ILE A 115 9.07 -15.20 -5.85
CA ILE A 115 7.81 -15.94 -5.84
C ILE A 115 7.55 -16.56 -7.22
N ARG A 116 7.27 -17.87 -7.26
CA ARG A 116 6.95 -18.60 -8.49
C ARG A 116 5.80 -19.56 -8.29
N ALA A 117 4.88 -19.59 -9.26
CA ALA A 117 3.83 -20.61 -9.29
C ALA A 117 4.43 -22.01 -9.50
N ILE A 118 3.93 -22.99 -8.76
CA ILE A 118 4.32 -24.39 -8.92
C ILE A 118 3.55 -24.96 -10.14
N PRO A 119 4.23 -25.58 -11.12
CA PRO A 119 3.56 -26.11 -12.31
C PRO A 119 2.46 -27.11 -11.97
N GLY A 120 1.28 -26.97 -12.58
CA GLY A 120 0.14 -27.88 -12.36
C GLY A 120 -0.51 -27.77 -10.97
N SER A 121 -0.22 -26.70 -10.22
CA SER A 121 -0.72 -26.47 -8.86
C SER A 121 -1.32 -25.06 -8.71
N ASN A 122 -2.01 -24.83 -7.60
CA ASN A 122 -2.46 -23.50 -7.16
C ASN A 122 -1.49 -22.86 -6.15
N LYS A 123 -0.38 -23.55 -5.85
CA LYS A 123 0.59 -23.14 -4.84
C LYS A 123 1.74 -22.33 -5.44
N TYR A 124 2.41 -21.57 -4.58
CA TYR A 124 3.59 -20.79 -4.92
C TYR A 124 4.77 -21.22 -4.05
N VAL A 125 5.98 -21.19 -4.59
CA VAL A 125 7.22 -21.31 -3.81
C VAL A 125 7.94 -19.97 -3.78
N PHE A 126 8.62 -19.67 -2.67
CA PHE A 126 9.36 -18.42 -2.48
C PHE A 126 10.51 -18.58 -1.48
N SER A 127 11.43 -17.62 -1.48
CA SER A 127 12.44 -17.46 -0.42
C SER A 127 11.90 -16.51 0.63
N THR A 128 12.07 -16.85 1.91
CA THR A 128 11.88 -15.89 3.00
C THR A 128 13.08 -14.96 3.06
N GLY A 129 12.86 -13.65 3.13
CA GLY A 129 13.90 -12.65 3.30
C GLY A 129 13.79 -11.92 4.63
N ALA A 130 14.89 -11.27 5.01
CA ALA A 130 14.89 -10.25 6.06
C ALA A 130 14.56 -8.88 5.48
N HIS A 131 14.02 -7.99 6.31
CA HIS A 131 13.87 -6.59 5.95
C HIS A 131 15.23 -5.86 5.90
N HIS A 132 16.13 -6.15 6.85
CA HIS A 132 17.49 -5.60 6.89
C HIS A 132 18.55 -6.60 6.38
N GLY A 133 18.27 -7.23 5.24
CA GLY A 133 19.15 -8.24 4.68
C GLY A 133 19.06 -8.34 3.16
N HIS A 134 19.63 -9.41 2.63
CA HIS A 134 19.42 -9.82 1.24
C HIS A 134 18.23 -10.79 1.17
N GLU A 135 17.72 -11.03 -0.03
CA GLU A 135 16.56 -11.87 -0.34
C GLU A 135 16.78 -13.39 -0.19
N PHE A 136 17.66 -13.79 0.73
CA PHE A 136 18.01 -15.17 1.02
C PHE A 136 17.54 -15.55 2.42
N GLY A 137 17.14 -16.80 2.58
CA GLY A 137 16.61 -17.35 3.81
C GLY A 137 15.95 -18.70 3.55
N SER A 138 15.18 -19.21 4.50
CA SER A 138 14.42 -20.45 4.32
C SER A 138 13.52 -20.42 3.08
N LEU A 139 13.17 -21.59 2.55
CA LEU A 139 12.21 -21.73 1.46
C LEU A 139 10.86 -22.16 2.02
N ALA A 140 9.79 -21.62 1.45
CA ALA A 140 8.43 -21.94 1.84
C ALA A 140 7.51 -22.03 0.64
N VAL A 141 6.40 -22.75 0.84
CA VAL A 141 5.29 -22.88 -0.10
C VAL A 141 4.06 -22.20 0.47
N LEU A 142 3.38 -21.42 -0.37
CA LEU A 142 2.11 -20.78 -0.08
C LEU A 142 0.98 -21.55 -0.78
N ASP A 143 -0.06 -21.92 -0.03
CA ASP A 143 -1.33 -22.40 -0.57
C ASP A 143 -2.44 -21.36 -0.32
N PRO A 144 -2.79 -20.54 -1.34
CA PRO A 144 -3.76 -19.46 -1.18
C PRO A 144 -5.21 -19.97 -1.06
N ARG A 145 -5.46 -21.28 -1.12
CA ARG A 145 -6.79 -21.85 -0.91
C ARG A 145 -7.14 -21.97 0.56
N LEU A 146 -6.13 -22.03 1.43
CA LEU A 146 -6.29 -21.98 2.88
C LEU A 146 -6.55 -20.53 3.30
N GLU A 147 -7.30 -20.34 4.37
CA GLU A 147 -7.58 -19.00 4.90
C GLU A 147 -6.33 -18.39 5.56
N ASP A 148 -6.11 -17.10 5.36
CA ASP A 148 -5.06 -16.34 6.06
C ASP A 148 -5.49 -16.10 7.51
N ASP A 149 -4.82 -16.75 8.45
CA ASP A 149 -5.06 -16.62 9.89
C ASP A 149 -4.28 -15.45 10.52
N GLY A 150 -3.65 -14.59 9.71
CA GLY A 150 -2.76 -13.55 10.19
C GLY A 150 -1.40 -14.08 10.67
N ALA A 151 -1.11 -15.36 10.42
CA ALA A 151 0.12 -16.02 10.81
C ALA A 151 0.64 -16.93 9.67
N MET A 152 0.56 -18.25 9.84
CA MET A 152 1.25 -19.24 9.01
C MET A 152 0.32 -20.31 8.44
N ALA A 153 -1.01 -20.22 8.60
CA ALA A 153 -1.92 -21.28 8.15
C ALA A 153 -1.80 -21.59 6.65
N GLN A 154 -1.47 -20.59 5.83
CA GLN A 154 -1.28 -20.76 4.38
C GLN A 154 0.12 -21.23 3.99
N LEU A 155 1.06 -21.35 4.93
CA LEU A 155 2.49 -21.52 4.65
C LEU A 155 3.02 -22.88 5.14
N GLU A 156 3.69 -23.61 4.24
CA GLU A 156 4.47 -24.82 4.54
C GLU A 156 5.96 -24.51 4.36
N ARG A 157 6.80 -24.76 5.38
CA ARG A 157 8.25 -24.57 5.27
C ARG A 157 8.87 -25.77 4.56
N LEU A 158 9.53 -25.54 3.44
CA LEU A 158 10.31 -26.57 2.73
C LEU A 158 11.65 -26.85 3.42
N THR A 159 12.23 -25.82 4.04
CA THR A 159 13.51 -25.93 4.78
C THR A 159 13.28 -25.53 6.24
N PRO A 160 12.56 -26.34 7.03
CA PRO A 160 12.14 -25.99 8.39
C PRO A 160 13.31 -25.90 9.39
N GLU A 161 14.48 -26.43 9.03
CA GLU A 161 15.70 -26.33 9.83
C GLU A 161 16.29 -24.92 9.86
N VAL A 162 15.85 -24.03 8.96
CA VAL A 162 16.31 -22.64 8.87
C VAL A 162 15.23 -21.71 9.43
N PRO A 163 15.53 -20.97 10.51
CA PRO A 163 14.68 -19.90 10.99
C PRO A 163 14.41 -18.84 9.92
N PHE A 164 13.26 -18.17 10.01
CA PHE A 164 12.99 -17.00 9.20
C PHE A 164 13.97 -15.87 9.54
N PRO A 165 14.76 -15.38 8.55
CA PRO A 165 15.70 -14.30 8.80
C PRO A 165 15.00 -13.08 9.39
N GLU A 166 15.56 -12.54 10.48
CA GLU A 166 15.07 -11.36 11.21
C GLU A 166 13.75 -11.52 11.97
N ALA A 167 12.79 -12.29 11.43
CA ALA A 167 11.53 -12.60 12.12
C ALA A 167 11.76 -13.49 13.34
N GLU A 168 12.64 -14.49 13.23
CA GLU A 168 12.90 -15.50 14.27
C GLU A 168 14.35 -15.48 14.77
N ALA A 169 15.28 -14.97 13.97
CA ALA A 169 16.72 -14.99 14.27
C ALA A 169 17.35 -13.59 14.19
N ARG A 170 18.19 -13.26 15.18
CA ARG A 170 18.93 -11.99 15.24
C ARG A 170 20.16 -11.96 14.33
N ASP A 171 20.84 -13.10 14.16
CA ASP A 171 21.93 -13.22 13.20
C ASP A 171 21.35 -13.49 11.81
N ILE A 172 21.01 -12.38 11.14
CA ILE A 172 20.32 -12.41 9.85
C ILE A 172 21.19 -13.11 8.80
N GLN A 173 22.49 -12.78 8.73
CA GLN A 173 23.39 -13.30 7.71
C GLN A 173 23.55 -14.82 7.79
N ALA A 174 23.64 -15.36 9.00
CA ALA A 174 23.74 -16.80 9.21
C ALA A 174 22.49 -17.58 8.74
N GLN A 175 21.33 -16.92 8.58
CA GLN A 175 20.11 -17.57 8.10
C GLN A 175 19.94 -17.50 6.58
N MET A 176 20.77 -16.72 5.87
CA MET A 176 20.66 -16.50 4.42
C MET A 176 21.16 -17.70 3.60
N ILE A 177 20.97 -18.94 4.05
CA ILE A 177 21.64 -20.10 3.48
C ILE A 177 20.96 -20.64 2.21
N TYR A 178 19.65 -20.42 2.02
CA TYR A 178 18.93 -20.76 0.79
C TYR A 178 18.43 -19.52 0.03
N GLY A 179 18.05 -19.70 -1.24
CA GLY A 179 17.25 -18.72 -1.97
C GLY A 179 16.98 -19.10 -3.41
N THR A 180 16.35 -18.15 -4.12
CA THR A 180 15.98 -18.21 -5.55
C THR A 180 15.41 -19.57 -5.98
N PRO A 181 14.31 -20.06 -5.35
CA PRO A 181 13.73 -21.34 -5.68
C PRO A 181 13.14 -21.34 -7.09
N TRP A 182 13.21 -22.48 -7.75
CA TRP A 182 12.54 -22.76 -9.00
C TRP A 182 11.77 -24.08 -8.90
N PRO A 183 10.43 -24.06 -8.95
CA PRO A 183 9.64 -25.28 -8.80
C PRO A 183 9.69 -26.15 -10.06
N LEU A 184 9.97 -27.44 -9.87
CA LEU A 184 9.86 -28.46 -10.91
C LEU A 184 8.50 -29.15 -10.83
N ALA A 185 8.04 -29.45 -9.62
CA ALA A 185 6.75 -30.02 -9.20
C ALA A 185 6.44 -29.60 -7.73
N GLU A 186 5.35 -30.11 -7.13
CA GLU A 186 5.05 -29.89 -5.69
C GLU A 186 6.00 -30.64 -4.73
N SER A 187 6.79 -31.57 -5.25
CA SER A 187 7.75 -32.37 -4.47
C SER A 187 9.20 -32.00 -4.76
N ASP A 188 9.48 -31.24 -5.82
CA ASP A 188 10.81 -31.10 -6.41
C ASP A 188 11.10 -29.65 -6.78
N TYR A 189 12.25 -29.16 -6.33
CA TYR A 189 12.65 -27.77 -6.50
C TYR A 189 14.13 -27.69 -6.85
N LEU A 190 14.50 -26.70 -7.65
CA LEU A 190 15.88 -26.20 -7.69
C LEU A 190 15.98 -25.01 -6.74
N CYS A 191 17.13 -24.81 -6.12
CA CYS A 191 17.41 -23.61 -5.35
C CYS A 191 18.91 -23.33 -5.35
N VAL A 192 19.31 -22.25 -4.68
CA VAL A 192 20.71 -22.09 -4.26
C VAL A 192 20.87 -22.34 -2.78
N TYR A 193 22.02 -22.91 -2.39
CA TYR A 193 22.30 -23.24 -1.00
C TYR A 193 23.80 -23.15 -0.64
N ASP A 194 24.09 -22.65 0.56
CA ASP A 194 25.37 -22.79 1.26
C ASP A 194 25.21 -22.71 2.78
N ALA A 195 25.69 -23.71 3.52
CA ALA A 195 25.54 -23.79 4.97
C ALA A 195 26.13 -22.59 5.74
N GLU A 196 27.15 -21.94 5.16
CA GLU A 196 27.80 -20.75 5.75
C GLU A 196 27.32 -19.43 5.14
N ALA A 197 26.37 -19.47 4.20
CA ALA A 197 25.87 -18.31 3.44
C ALA A 197 26.97 -17.51 2.69
N LYS A 198 28.10 -18.14 2.35
CA LYS A 198 29.26 -17.48 1.72
C LYS A 198 29.34 -17.71 0.21
N ASN A 199 29.19 -18.96 -0.23
CA ASN A 199 29.32 -19.32 -1.65
C ASN A 199 28.26 -20.34 -2.05
N ARG A 200 27.08 -19.85 -2.48
CA ARG A 200 25.95 -20.72 -2.82
C ARG A 200 26.21 -21.52 -4.09
N GLY A 201 25.90 -22.81 -4.04
CA GLY A 201 25.82 -23.67 -5.22
C GLY A 201 24.37 -23.85 -5.65
N ILE A 202 24.13 -24.39 -6.84
CA ILE A 202 22.83 -24.84 -7.33
C ILE A 202 22.57 -26.25 -6.80
N TYR A 203 21.41 -26.43 -6.16
CA TYR A 203 20.98 -27.71 -5.61
C TYR A 203 19.61 -28.09 -6.18
N TRP A 204 19.40 -29.39 -6.30
CA TRP A 204 18.05 -29.96 -6.29
C TRP A 204 17.69 -30.27 -4.83
N ILE A 205 16.45 -29.99 -4.44
CA ILE A 205 15.88 -30.34 -3.15
C ILE A 205 14.50 -30.96 -3.35
N ASP A 206 14.09 -31.81 -2.41
CA ASP A 206 12.71 -32.29 -2.33
C ASP A 206 12.00 -31.84 -1.06
N ARG A 207 10.69 -32.12 -1.00
CA ARG A 207 9.83 -31.83 0.15
C ARG A 207 10.17 -32.62 1.42
N ASP A 208 10.95 -33.70 1.30
CA ASP A 208 11.29 -34.60 2.40
C ASP A 208 12.64 -34.25 3.05
N GLY A 209 13.30 -33.18 2.56
CA GLY A 209 14.53 -32.64 3.10
C GLY A 209 15.81 -33.17 2.45
N ASN A 210 15.69 -33.96 1.37
CA ASN A 210 16.85 -34.39 0.60
C ASN A 210 17.40 -33.23 -0.23
N ARG A 211 18.72 -33.22 -0.41
CA ARG A 211 19.43 -32.17 -1.14
C ARG A 211 20.60 -32.76 -1.90
N GLU A 212 20.68 -32.47 -3.20
CA GLU A 212 21.75 -32.92 -4.09
C GLU A 212 22.42 -31.70 -4.73
N LEU A 213 23.75 -31.63 -4.64
CA LEU A 213 24.53 -30.58 -5.29
C LEU A 213 24.58 -30.85 -6.80
N LEU A 214 24.09 -29.91 -7.61
CA LEU A 214 24.16 -29.99 -9.06
C LEU A 214 25.38 -29.27 -9.61
N TYR A 215 25.66 -28.07 -9.09
CA TYR A 215 26.77 -27.25 -9.54
C TYR A 215 27.20 -26.26 -8.47
N ARG A 216 28.50 -26.03 -8.34
CA ARG A 216 29.06 -24.93 -7.54
C ARG A 216 30.29 -24.40 -8.25
N ASP A 217 30.33 -23.09 -8.42
CA ASP A 217 31.56 -22.41 -8.82
C ASP A 217 32.41 -22.14 -7.57
N GLY A 218 33.73 -22.37 -7.65
CA GLY A 218 34.63 -22.17 -6.51
C GLY A 218 34.88 -20.70 -6.17
N SER A 219 34.58 -19.77 -7.07
CA SER A 219 34.91 -18.34 -6.98
C SER A 219 33.70 -17.42 -6.95
N ILE A 220 32.56 -17.84 -7.49
CA ILE A 220 31.35 -17.01 -7.63
C ILE A 220 30.15 -17.73 -7.01
N SER A 221 29.42 -17.03 -6.13
CA SER A 221 28.14 -17.55 -5.62
C SER A 221 27.13 -17.67 -6.76
N CYS A 222 26.56 -18.85 -6.92
CA CYS A 222 25.47 -19.10 -7.86
C CYS A 222 24.17 -18.46 -7.35
N ALA A 223 23.28 -18.08 -8.27
CA ALA A 223 21.95 -17.55 -8.02
C ALA A 223 21.01 -17.94 -9.16
N SER A 224 19.70 -17.94 -8.89
CA SER A 224 18.62 -18.00 -9.90
C SER A 224 18.72 -19.17 -10.89
N PRO A 225 18.65 -20.44 -10.43
CA PRO A 225 18.60 -21.59 -11.31
C PRO A 225 17.34 -21.55 -12.19
N ILE A 226 17.53 -21.61 -13.51
CA ILE A 226 16.45 -21.65 -14.50
C ILE A 226 16.66 -22.88 -15.40
N PRO A 227 15.83 -23.94 -15.29
CA PRO A 227 15.95 -25.11 -16.13
C PRO A 227 15.53 -24.78 -17.56
N LEU A 228 16.38 -25.14 -18.52
CA LEU A 228 16.05 -25.09 -19.94
C LEU A 228 15.15 -26.28 -20.31
N ARG A 229 13.84 -26.08 -20.23
CA ARG A 229 12.83 -27.09 -20.60
C ARG A 229 11.60 -26.47 -21.26
N ALA A 230 10.92 -27.24 -22.10
CA ALA A 230 9.60 -26.86 -22.58
C ALA A 230 8.62 -26.73 -21.39
N ARG A 231 7.72 -25.75 -21.46
CA ARG A 231 6.68 -25.51 -20.44
C ARG A 231 5.35 -25.22 -21.12
N VAL A 232 4.26 -25.51 -20.43
CA VAL A 232 2.93 -25.06 -20.86
C VAL A 232 2.91 -23.54 -20.80
N LYS A 233 2.52 -22.91 -21.92
CA LYS A 233 2.33 -21.46 -21.98
C LYS A 233 1.05 -21.11 -21.21
N PRO A 234 1.10 -20.24 -20.17
CA PRO A 234 -0.11 -19.80 -19.49
C PRO A 234 -1.09 -19.12 -20.45
N PRO A 235 -2.38 -19.03 -20.09
CA PRO A 235 -3.38 -18.34 -20.90
C PRO A 235 -2.99 -16.89 -21.21
N VAL A 236 -3.36 -16.42 -22.41
CA VAL A 236 -3.27 -15.00 -22.73
C VAL A 236 -4.50 -14.30 -22.18
N ILE A 237 -4.32 -13.39 -21.23
CA ILE A 237 -5.40 -12.53 -20.75
C ILE A 237 -5.46 -11.27 -21.61
N PRO A 238 -6.62 -10.92 -22.21
CA PRO A 238 -6.77 -9.69 -22.97
C PRO A 238 -6.51 -8.45 -22.11
N SER A 239 -5.89 -7.44 -22.72
CA SER A 239 -5.79 -6.11 -22.12
C SER A 239 -7.20 -5.57 -21.87
N GLY A 240 -7.44 -5.01 -20.69
CA GLY A 240 -8.64 -4.23 -20.40
C GLY A 240 -8.29 -2.87 -19.83
N THR A 241 -7.17 -2.33 -20.30
CA THR A 241 -6.76 -0.93 -20.14
C THR A 241 -6.40 -0.37 -21.51
N LEU A 242 -6.19 0.95 -21.57
CA LEU A 242 -5.85 1.70 -22.77
C LEU A 242 -4.47 2.37 -22.63
N GLN A 243 -3.54 1.71 -21.93
CA GLN A 243 -2.18 2.22 -21.73
C GLN A 243 -1.28 2.01 -22.93
N ALA A 244 -1.27 0.79 -23.46
CA ALA A 244 -0.42 0.43 -24.59
C ALA A 244 -0.88 1.17 -25.85
N ALA A 245 0.07 1.59 -26.69
CA ALA A 245 -0.24 2.36 -27.89
C ALA A 245 -1.24 1.66 -28.83
N ARG A 246 -1.24 0.33 -28.85
CA ARG A 246 -2.20 -0.47 -29.63
C ARG A 246 -3.62 -0.39 -29.09
N ASP A 247 -3.78 -0.36 -27.76
CA ASP A 247 -5.08 -0.40 -27.09
C ASP A 247 -5.71 1.00 -27.07
N ALA A 248 -4.90 2.05 -26.93
CA ALA A 248 -5.32 3.45 -26.96
C ALA A 248 -5.73 3.97 -28.36
N ARG A 249 -5.36 3.27 -29.44
CA ARG A 249 -5.50 3.77 -30.80
C ARG A 249 -6.97 4.03 -31.16
N GLY A 250 -7.28 5.28 -31.51
CA GLY A 250 -8.62 5.69 -31.93
C GLY A 250 -9.62 5.82 -30.77
N LYS A 251 -9.16 5.79 -29.51
CA LYS A 251 -9.99 5.95 -28.32
C LYS A 251 -10.24 7.42 -28.00
N SER A 252 -11.48 7.71 -27.62
CA SER A 252 -11.88 9.05 -27.18
C SER A 252 -11.41 9.34 -25.75
N PRO A 253 -11.28 10.62 -25.34
CA PRO A 253 -10.99 10.97 -23.94
C PRO A 253 -12.02 10.44 -22.92
N GLU A 254 -13.26 10.19 -23.35
CA GLU A 254 -14.30 9.59 -22.50
C GLU A 254 -14.04 8.09 -22.26
N GLU A 255 -13.64 7.35 -23.29
CA GLU A 255 -13.24 5.94 -23.16
C GLU A 255 -11.96 5.76 -22.33
N MET A 256 -11.11 6.78 -22.28
CA MET A 256 -9.88 6.78 -21.47
C MET A 256 -10.14 6.99 -19.97
N ARG A 257 -11.36 7.34 -19.56
CA ARG A 257 -11.67 7.53 -18.13
C ARG A 257 -11.65 6.21 -17.38
N ALA A 258 -11.04 6.23 -16.21
CA ALA A 258 -11.04 5.11 -15.30
C ALA A 258 -12.18 5.23 -14.28
N THR A 259 -12.79 4.11 -13.90
CA THR A 259 -13.91 4.09 -12.95
C THR A 259 -13.71 3.06 -11.86
N VAL A 260 -14.17 3.37 -10.66
CA VAL A 260 -14.24 2.45 -9.52
C VAL A 260 -15.70 2.14 -9.22
N ALA A 261 -16.03 0.87 -9.09
CA ALA A 261 -17.31 0.38 -8.60
C ALA A 261 -17.11 -0.39 -7.28
N VAL A 262 -17.89 -0.06 -6.26
CA VAL A 262 -17.99 -0.84 -5.01
C VAL A 262 -19.41 -1.41 -4.94
N MET A 263 -19.52 -2.73 -4.86
CA MET A 263 -20.83 -3.39 -4.88
C MET A 263 -21.59 -3.16 -3.57
N ASN A 264 -20.92 -3.33 -2.43
CA ASN A 264 -21.47 -2.99 -1.12
C ASN A 264 -20.33 -2.75 -0.11
N VAL A 265 -20.17 -1.51 0.38
CA VAL A 265 -19.15 -1.17 1.40
C VAL A 265 -19.28 -1.98 2.69
N TYR A 266 -20.49 -2.46 3.02
CA TYR A 266 -20.74 -3.26 4.22
C TYR A 266 -20.34 -4.73 4.09
N ASP A 267 -19.99 -5.20 2.89
CA ASP A 267 -19.42 -6.55 2.69
C ASP A 267 -17.92 -6.53 3.05
N SER A 268 -17.63 -6.77 4.33
CA SER A 268 -16.29 -6.67 4.89
C SER A 268 -15.84 -7.93 5.65
N ASP A 269 -14.53 -8.08 5.76
CA ASP A 269 -13.88 -9.05 6.64
C ASP A 269 -13.71 -8.56 8.09
N PHE A 270 -14.13 -7.33 8.38
CA PHE A 270 -14.23 -6.74 9.71
C PHE A 270 -15.68 -6.38 10.06
N THR A 271 -15.92 -6.04 11.33
CA THR A 271 -17.24 -5.64 11.84
C THR A 271 -17.39 -4.12 11.84
N TRP A 272 -18.48 -3.63 11.26
CA TRP A 272 -18.86 -2.22 11.34
C TRP A 272 -19.43 -1.87 12.72
N PRO A 273 -19.24 -0.63 13.22
CA PRO A 273 -19.95 -0.16 14.41
C PRO A 273 -21.46 -0.31 14.28
N GLU A 274 -22.14 -0.55 15.39
CA GLU A 274 -23.61 -0.63 15.40
C GLU A 274 -24.22 0.68 14.87
N GLY A 275 -25.15 0.57 13.93
CA GLY A 275 -25.79 1.71 13.28
C GLY A 275 -24.86 2.52 12.36
N ALA A 276 -23.70 2.00 11.97
CA ALA A 276 -22.81 2.68 11.03
C ALA A 276 -23.54 2.98 9.71
N HIS A 277 -23.48 4.24 9.29
CA HIS A 277 -24.01 4.71 8.03
C HIS A 277 -22.89 5.41 7.23
N VAL A 278 -22.46 4.76 6.15
CA VAL A 278 -21.47 5.30 5.22
C VAL A 278 -22.18 6.16 4.19
N ALA A 279 -21.98 7.48 4.26
CA ALA A 279 -22.60 8.44 3.36
C ALA A 279 -21.75 8.72 2.11
N ALA A 280 -20.43 8.57 2.21
CA ALA A 280 -19.51 8.87 1.11
C ALA A 280 -18.20 8.08 1.22
N LEU A 281 -17.51 7.95 0.09
CA LEU A 281 -16.10 7.57 0.04
C LEU A 281 -15.25 8.82 -0.22
N ARG A 282 -14.24 9.05 0.60
CA ARG A 282 -13.16 10.01 0.31
C ARG A 282 -12.10 9.33 -0.52
N VAL A 283 -11.66 9.97 -1.60
CA VAL A 283 -10.56 9.50 -2.45
C VAL A 283 -9.33 10.35 -2.16
N ILE A 284 -8.25 9.70 -1.73
CA ILE A 284 -7.00 10.36 -1.34
C ILE A 284 -5.87 9.80 -2.17
N GLN A 285 -5.03 10.66 -2.72
CA GLN A 285 -3.80 10.26 -3.38
C GLN A 285 -2.64 10.23 -2.37
N VAL A 286 -1.86 9.14 -2.41
CA VAL A 286 -0.57 9.02 -1.73
C VAL A 286 0.50 9.58 -2.66
N LEU A 287 1.28 10.53 -2.16
CA LEU A 287 2.34 11.11 -2.96
C LEU A 287 3.63 10.30 -2.87
N PRO A 288 4.30 10.09 -4.01
CA PRO A 288 5.63 9.50 -4.04
C PRO A 288 6.64 10.45 -3.41
N LYS A 289 7.55 9.90 -2.61
CA LYS A 289 8.56 10.72 -1.92
C LYS A 289 9.60 11.25 -2.91
N THR A 290 9.76 12.57 -3.02
CA THR A 290 10.73 13.18 -3.96
C THR A 290 12.13 13.39 -3.37
N THR A 291 12.33 13.11 -2.09
CA THR A 291 13.60 13.31 -1.38
C THR A 291 14.07 12.01 -0.71
N ALA A 292 15.38 11.82 -0.58
CA ALA A 292 15.92 10.51 -0.21
C ALA A 292 15.99 10.16 1.29
N PRO A 293 16.17 11.10 2.24
CA PRO A 293 16.14 10.71 3.64
C PRO A 293 14.68 10.52 4.11
N PRO A 294 14.36 9.42 4.82
CA PRO A 294 13.01 9.06 5.28
C PRO A 294 12.13 10.20 5.83
N ASN A 295 12.72 11.06 6.65
CA ASN A 295 12.01 12.10 7.40
C ASN A 295 12.47 13.51 7.04
N GLU A 296 13.01 13.68 5.83
CA GLU A 296 13.45 14.97 5.32
C GLU A 296 12.74 15.25 3.98
N PRO A 297 11.76 16.17 3.95
CA PRO A 297 11.23 16.89 5.10
C PRO A 297 10.39 16.01 6.04
N ARG A 298 10.16 16.52 7.25
CA ARG A 298 9.29 15.90 8.24
C ARG A 298 7.85 16.32 7.97
N ILE A 299 7.10 15.46 7.27
CA ILE A 299 5.72 15.74 6.84
C ILE A 299 4.78 16.01 8.02
N GLY A 300 4.98 15.28 9.13
CA GLY A 300 4.30 15.54 10.39
C GLY A 300 4.91 14.77 11.56
N ILE A 301 4.16 14.60 12.64
CA ILE A 301 4.70 14.05 13.89
C ILE A 301 5.03 12.55 13.74
N ALA A 302 4.27 11.85 12.89
CA ALA A 302 4.49 10.46 12.54
C ALA A 302 5.85 10.25 11.85
N ASN A 303 6.43 9.06 12.08
CA ASN A 303 7.67 8.66 11.42
C ASN A 303 7.35 8.17 10.02
N GLN A 304 8.11 8.64 9.03
CA GLN A 304 8.15 8.14 7.66
C GLN A 304 6.80 8.18 6.93
N THR A 305 5.88 9.05 7.32
CA THR A 305 4.55 9.20 6.72
C THR A 305 4.58 9.77 5.29
N ASN A 306 3.46 9.63 4.57
CA ASN A 306 3.28 10.12 3.22
C ASN A 306 2.76 11.57 3.19
N ALA A 307 3.20 12.34 2.18
CA ALA A 307 2.45 13.51 1.73
C ALA A 307 1.19 13.05 0.98
N ARG A 308 0.10 13.82 1.04
CA ARG A 308 -1.22 13.40 0.52
C ARG A 308 -1.97 14.54 -0.16
N LEU A 309 -2.81 14.19 -1.13
CA LEU A 309 -3.81 15.07 -1.74
C LEU A 309 -5.21 14.50 -1.53
N VAL A 310 -6.15 15.29 -1.04
CA VAL A 310 -7.56 14.89 -1.02
C VAL A 310 -8.18 15.22 -2.37
N LEU A 311 -8.44 14.21 -3.18
CA LEU A 311 -8.96 14.39 -4.53
C LEU A 311 -10.45 14.76 -4.52
N GLY A 312 -11.17 14.31 -3.50
CA GLY A 312 -12.57 14.67 -3.27
C GLY A 312 -13.32 13.53 -2.60
N SER A 313 -14.65 13.61 -2.65
CA SER A 313 -15.54 12.58 -2.15
C SER A 313 -16.64 12.22 -3.16
N VAL A 314 -17.20 11.02 -3.00
CA VAL A 314 -18.28 10.50 -3.85
C VAL A 314 -19.35 9.88 -2.97
N PRO A 315 -20.64 9.99 -3.35
CA PRO A 315 -21.71 9.43 -2.55
C PRO A 315 -21.66 7.91 -2.53
N VAL A 316 -22.00 7.34 -1.37
CA VAL A 316 -22.37 5.93 -1.21
C VAL A 316 -23.89 5.88 -1.15
N GLU A 317 -24.50 5.01 -1.94
CA GLU A 317 -25.94 4.83 -1.97
C GLU A 317 -26.44 4.09 -0.72
N GLU A 318 -27.75 4.15 -0.48
CA GLU A 318 -28.40 3.49 0.67
C GLU A 318 -28.17 1.97 0.73
N ASP A 319 -27.92 1.32 -0.41
CA ASP A 319 -27.59 -0.11 -0.48
C ASP A 319 -26.09 -0.40 -0.25
N GLY A 320 -25.30 0.62 0.08
CA GLY A 320 -23.86 0.55 0.30
C GLY A 320 -23.03 0.60 -0.98
N SER A 321 -23.64 0.79 -2.15
CA SER A 321 -22.92 0.79 -3.42
C SER A 321 -22.35 2.16 -3.80
N ALA A 322 -21.26 2.17 -4.57
CA ALA A 322 -20.66 3.39 -5.11
C ALA A 322 -20.13 3.16 -6.53
N LEU A 323 -20.25 4.17 -7.40
CA LEU A 323 -19.71 4.18 -8.76
C LEU A 323 -19.19 5.58 -9.08
N PHE A 324 -17.91 5.70 -9.42
CA PHE A 324 -17.28 7.00 -9.65
C PHE A 324 -16.09 6.97 -10.61
N GLU A 325 -15.80 8.11 -11.21
CA GLU A 325 -14.58 8.36 -11.97
C GLU A 325 -13.39 8.55 -11.01
N ALA A 326 -12.29 7.88 -11.28
CA ALA A 326 -11.04 8.01 -10.53
C ALA A 326 -9.90 8.40 -11.47
N PRO A 327 -8.89 9.15 -11.00
CA PRO A 327 -7.77 9.50 -11.87
C PRO A 327 -6.91 8.28 -12.17
N ALA A 328 -6.52 8.15 -13.43
CA ALA A 328 -5.54 7.15 -13.85
C ALA A 328 -4.12 7.60 -13.48
N GLY A 329 -3.23 6.64 -13.23
CA GLY A 329 -1.81 6.89 -12.98
C GLY A 329 -1.48 7.46 -11.61
N LYS A 330 -2.41 7.37 -10.64
CA LYS A 330 -2.24 7.90 -9.29
C LYS A 330 -2.48 6.79 -8.26
N GLU A 331 -1.59 6.65 -7.29
CA GLU A 331 -1.83 5.78 -6.14
C GLU A 331 -2.86 6.44 -5.23
N ILE A 332 -4.03 5.81 -5.11
CA ILE A 332 -5.17 6.27 -4.33
C ILE A 332 -5.58 5.25 -3.27
N TYR A 333 -6.16 5.75 -2.19
CA TYR A 333 -6.86 4.94 -1.20
C TYR A 333 -8.18 5.58 -0.80
N PHE A 334 -9.03 4.80 -0.14
CA PHE A 334 -10.38 5.19 0.23
C PHE A 334 -10.57 5.30 1.74
N GLN A 335 -11.40 6.24 2.15
CA GLN A 335 -11.97 6.31 3.49
C GLN A 335 -13.49 6.29 3.42
N ALA A 336 -14.13 5.41 4.19
CA ALA A 336 -15.58 5.38 4.35
C ALA A 336 -15.99 6.46 5.36
N LEU A 337 -16.83 7.41 4.93
CA LEU A 337 -17.21 8.57 5.73
C LEU A 337 -18.64 8.46 6.26
N ASP A 338 -18.86 8.97 7.46
CA ASP A 338 -20.21 9.17 8.01
C ASP A 338 -20.92 10.40 7.41
N GLY A 339 -22.17 10.65 7.85
CA GLY A 339 -22.95 11.82 7.44
C GLY A 339 -22.39 13.19 7.87
N ARG A 340 -21.41 13.23 8.78
CA ARG A 340 -20.66 14.46 9.13
C ARG A 340 -19.31 14.54 8.41
N GLY A 341 -19.04 13.58 7.52
CA GLY A 341 -17.81 13.45 6.75
C GLY A 341 -16.63 12.82 7.50
N MET A 342 -16.76 12.38 8.76
CA MET A 342 -15.64 11.78 9.49
C MET A 342 -15.38 10.35 9.01
N ALA A 343 -14.10 9.96 8.91
CA ALA A 343 -13.75 8.60 8.53
C ALA A 343 -14.19 7.59 9.60
N ILE A 344 -15.02 6.62 9.20
CA ILE A 344 -15.38 5.44 10.00
C ILE A 344 -14.29 4.37 9.83
N GLN A 345 -13.77 4.22 8.61
CA GLN A 345 -12.75 3.22 8.25
C GLN A 345 -11.82 3.79 7.19
N SER A 346 -10.54 3.43 7.24
CA SER A 346 -9.54 3.85 6.24
C SER A 346 -8.78 2.66 5.70
N MET A 347 -8.52 2.65 4.39
CA MET A 347 -7.47 1.80 3.85
C MET A 347 -6.12 2.21 4.44
N ARG A 348 -5.25 1.22 4.67
CA ARG A 348 -3.82 1.39 5.03
C ARG A 348 -2.94 0.76 3.95
N SER A 349 -3.32 1.00 2.69
CA SER A 349 -2.73 0.46 1.47
C SER A 349 -3.20 1.34 0.31
N GLY A 350 -2.62 1.18 -0.87
CA GLY A 350 -2.99 1.91 -2.08
C GLY A 350 -3.46 0.98 -3.20
N THR A 351 -4.28 1.54 -4.10
CA THR A 351 -4.52 1.00 -5.44
C THR A 351 -4.27 2.11 -6.46
N TYR A 352 -4.31 1.78 -7.73
CA TYR A 352 -4.26 2.74 -8.82
C TYR A 352 -5.10 2.21 -9.97
N LEU A 353 -5.42 3.10 -10.92
CA LEU A 353 -6.10 2.72 -12.13
C LEU A 353 -5.31 3.17 -13.34
N HIS A 354 -5.55 2.49 -14.44
CA HIS A 354 -5.02 2.78 -15.75
C HIS A 354 -6.08 3.43 -16.66
N PRO A 355 -5.69 4.14 -17.73
CA PRO A 355 -6.66 4.68 -18.69
C PRO A 355 -7.64 3.61 -19.19
N GLY A 356 -8.94 3.93 -19.17
CA GLY A 356 -10.04 3.05 -19.57
C GLY A 356 -10.32 1.86 -18.63
N GLU A 357 -9.61 1.74 -17.51
CA GLU A 357 -9.82 0.68 -16.54
C GLU A 357 -11.16 0.81 -15.80
N ARG A 358 -11.79 -0.33 -15.52
CA ARG A 358 -12.94 -0.44 -14.62
C ARG A 358 -12.57 -1.33 -13.45
N LEU A 359 -12.19 -0.71 -12.33
CA LEU A 359 -11.89 -1.42 -11.09
C LEU A 359 -13.21 -1.75 -10.37
N GLN A 360 -13.35 -2.99 -9.92
CA GLN A 360 -14.51 -3.42 -9.14
C GLN A 360 -14.08 -4.01 -7.80
N CYS A 361 -14.69 -3.54 -6.72
CA CYS A 361 -14.56 -4.08 -5.38
C CYS A 361 -15.90 -4.70 -4.96
N GLN A 362 -15.85 -5.91 -4.42
CA GLN A 362 -17.05 -6.53 -3.85
C GLN A 362 -17.49 -5.78 -2.58
N GLY A 363 -16.56 -5.41 -1.72
CA GLY A 363 -16.81 -4.55 -0.57
C GLY A 363 -15.54 -4.00 0.04
N CYS A 364 -15.60 -3.54 1.30
CA CYS A 364 -14.45 -2.98 1.99
C CYS A 364 -13.64 -4.09 2.65
N HIS A 365 -12.49 -4.47 2.07
CA HIS A 365 -11.74 -5.67 2.45
C HIS A 365 -12.61 -6.92 2.35
N GLU A 366 -13.04 -7.25 1.13
CA GLU A 366 -13.90 -8.40 0.91
C GLU A 366 -13.28 -9.72 1.40
N ARG A 367 -14.14 -10.63 1.86
CA ARG A 367 -13.71 -11.96 2.31
C ARG A 367 -13.27 -12.82 1.13
N LYS A 368 -11.99 -13.18 1.10
CA LYS A 368 -11.36 -13.90 -0.02
C LYS A 368 -11.84 -15.35 -0.20
N HIS A 369 -12.27 -16.01 0.88
CA HIS A 369 -12.69 -17.42 0.89
C HIS A 369 -14.22 -17.60 0.90
N ARG A 370 -14.96 -16.52 0.62
CA ARG A 370 -16.42 -16.56 0.55
C ARG A 370 -16.86 -16.17 -0.86
N PRO A 371 -17.75 -16.93 -1.50
CA PRO A 371 -18.34 -16.49 -2.76
C PRO A 371 -19.13 -15.19 -2.51
N PRO A 372 -19.19 -14.27 -3.51
CA PRO A 372 -20.01 -13.07 -3.40
C PRO A 372 -21.46 -13.42 -3.05
N VAL A 373 -22.08 -12.61 -2.20
CA VAL A 373 -23.50 -12.76 -1.90
C VAL A 373 -24.27 -12.44 -3.18
N LYS A 374 -25.05 -13.42 -3.67
CA LYS A 374 -25.95 -13.18 -4.80
C LYS A 374 -26.97 -12.13 -4.40
N SER A 375 -26.97 -11.00 -5.10
CA SER A 375 -28.04 -10.01 -5.05
C SER A 375 -28.90 -10.17 -6.29
N ASP A 376 -30.21 -10.27 -6.10
CA ASP A 376 -31.18 -10.26 -7.21
C ASP A 376 -31.41 -8.84 -7.77
N ARG A 377 -30.79 -7.82 -7.17
CA ARG A 377 -30.92 -6.42 -7.56
C ARG A 377 -29.57 -5.85 -7.98
N LEU A 378 -29.57 -5.14 -9.11
CA LEU A 378 -28.44 -4.34 -9.55
C LEU A 378 -28.21 -3.21 -8.52
N PRO A 379 -26.99 -3.05 -7.98
CA PRO A 379 -26.71 -1.98 -7.03
C PRO A 379 -27.12 -0.60 -7.55
N LEU A 380 -27.63 0.24 -6.66
CA LEU A 380 -28.19 1.57 -6.99
C LEU A 380 -27.17 2.44 -7.75
N ALA A 381 -25.90 2.41 -7.36
CA ALA A 381 -24.86 3.20 -8.01
C ALA A 381 -24.62 2.79 -9.47
N LEU A 382 -24.86 1.53 -9.82
CA LEU A 382 -24.72 1.02 -11.19
C LEU A 382 -25.92 1.33 -12.10
N GLN A 383 -26.99 1.92 -11.55
CA GLN A 383 -28.17 2.34 -12.31
C GLN A 383 -28.04 3.77 -12.87
N ARG A 384 -26.93 4.45 -12.60
CA ARG A 384 -26.65 5.82 -13.03
C ARG A 384 -25.21 5.95 -13.57
N PRO A 385 -24.88 7.04 -14.27
CA PRO A 385 -23.49 7.31 -14.65
C PRO A 385 -22.57 7.44 -13.42
N PRO A 386 -21.26 7.14 -13.57
CA PRO A 386 -20.29 7.35 -12.51
C PRO A 386 -20.29 8.78 -11.96
N SER A 387 -20.25 8.91 -10.63
CA SER A 387 -20.09 10.21 -9.98
C SER A 387 -18.72 10.81 -10.28
N LYS A 388 -18.67 12.14 -10.41
CA LYS A 388 -17.42 12.88 -10.33
C LYS A 388 -17.04 13.13 -8.87
N LEU A 389 -15.75 13.29 -8.61
CA LEU A 389 -15.25 13.67 -7.29
C LEU A 389 -15.76 15.07 -6.93
N ALA A 390 -16.51 15.18 -5.84
CA ALA A 390 -16.86 16.45 -5.23
C ALA A 390 -15.63 17.00 -4.49
N PRO A 391 -15.14 18.20 -4.80
CA PRO A 391 -13.98 18.78 -4.12
C PRO A 391 -14.18 18.88 -2.62
N GLU A 392 -13.09 18.70 -1.87
CA GLU A 392 -13.06 18.91 -0.42
C GLU A 392 -12.66 20.36 -0.09
N ALA A 393 -12.69 20.74 1.20
CA ALA A 393 -12.34 22.08 1.66
C ALA A 393 -11.00 22.62 1.10
N GLU A 394 -10.96 23.92 0.83
CA GLU A 394 -9.76 24.59 0.30
C GLU A 394 -8.58 24.42 1.25
N GLY A 395 -7.44 23.96 0.71
CA GLY A 395 -6.24 23.63 1.47
C GLY A 395 -6.00 22.13 1.64
N SER A 396 -6.90 21.27 1.14
CA SER A 396 -6.79 19.80 1.24
C SER A 396 -6.10 19.13 0.03
N ASN A 397 -5.86 19.88 -1.06
CA ASN A 397 -5.32 19.38 -2.32
C ASN A 397 -4.30 20.37 -2.93
N PRO A 398 -2.99 20.28 -2.62
CA PRO A 398 -2.37 19.41 -1.60
C PRO A 398 -2.75 19.80 -0.17
N PHE A 399 -2.70 18.84 0.74
CA PHE A 399 -3.04 19.07 2.14
C PHE A 399 -2.10 20.09 2.79
N SER A 400 -2.59 20.96 3.68
CA SER A 400 -1.75 21.90 4.42
C SER A 400 -2.39 22.28 5.74
N TYR A 401 -1.73 21.96 6.86
CA TYR A 401 -2.22 22.32 8.19
C TYR A 401 -2.43 23.84 8.34
N VAL A 402 -1.51 24.65 7.80
CA VAL A 402 -1.55 26.11 7.90
C VAL A 402 -2.75 26.70 7.13
N ARG A 403 -3.21 26.04 6.07
CA ARG A 403 -4.39 26.47 5.29
C ARG A 403 -5.69 25.85 5.81
N MET A 404 -5.61 24.65 6.37
CA MET A 404 -6.78 23.88 6.80
C MET A 404 -7.18 24.16 8.24
N VAL A 405 -6.23 24.06 9.16
CA VAL A 405 -6.51 24.00 10.61
C VAL A 405 -6.18 25.32 11.30
N GLN A 406 -5.03 25.93 11.00
CA GLN A 406 -4.63 27.18 11.66
C GLN A 406 -5.71 28.28 11.58
N PRO A 407 -6.39 28.52 10.44
CA PRO A 407 -7.41 29.56 10.37
C PRO A 407 -8.62 29.27 11.26
N VAL A 408 -8.93 27.99 11.49
CA VAL A 408 -9.98 27.57 12.44
C VAL A 408 -9.56 27.91 13.86
N LEU A 409 -8.31 27.63 14.23
CA LEU A 409 -7.77 27.94 15.56
C LEU A 409 -7.69 29.45 15.80
N ASP A 410 -7.26 30.23 14.80
CA ASP A 410 -7.15 31.68 14.90
C ASP A 410 -8.50 32.34 15.20
N ARG A 411 -9.57 31.87 14.52
CA ARG A 411 -10.93 32.37 14.72
C ARG A 411 -11.51 31.97 16.07
N ASN A 412 -11.31 30.71 16.49
CA ASN A 412 -12.12 30.11 17.54
C ASN A 412 -11.37 29.86 18.86
N CYS A 413 -10.04 29.81 18.86
CA CYS A 413 -9.27 29.28 19.98
C CYS A 413 -8.18 30.25 20.47
N VAL A 414 -7.41 30.85 19.56
CA VAL A 414 -6.17 31.59 19.88
C VAL A 414 -6.40 32.70 20.90
N ARG A 415 -7.48 33.48 20.76
CA ARG A 415 -7.76 34.61 21.67
C ARG A 415 -7.88 34.15 23.12
N CYS A 416 -8.76 33.20 23.40
CA CYS A 416 -9.00 32.71 24.76
C CYS A 416 -7.79 31.94 25.30
N HIS A 417 -7.09 31.18 24.44
CA HIS A 417 -5.87 30.49 24.86
C HIS A 417 -4.77 31.46 25.29
N HIS A 418 -4.64 32.60 24.61
CA HIS A 418 -3.72 33.66 25.00
C HIS A 418 -4.17 34.36 26.30
N GLU A 419 -5.44 34.78 26.38
CA GLU A 419 -6.01 35.44 27.57
C GLU A 419 -5.89 34.60 28.84
N GLN A 420 -6.14 33.29 28.74
CA GLN A 420 -6.12 32.35 29.85
C GLN A 420 -4.73 31.72 30.11
N LYS A 421 -3.70 32.10 29.34
CA LYS A 421 -2.36 31.50 29.39
C LYS A 421 -2.40 29.96 29.29
N ALA A 422 -3.27 29.47 28.42
CA ALA A 422 -3.42 28.05 28.13
C ALA A 422 -2.36 27.60 27.10
N LEU A 423 -2.59 26.44 26.48
CA LEU A 423 -1.73 25.91 25.43
C LEU A 423 -1.60 26.90 24.26
N ASP A 424 -0.38 27.18 23.80
CA ASP A 424 -0.15 28.13 22.72
C ASP A 424 -0.60 27.56 21.37
N LEU A 425 -1.59 28.22 20.77
CA LEU A 425 -2.17 27.84 19.47
C LEU A 425 -1.78 28.82 18.35
N GLY A 426 -0.72 29.60 18.54
CA GLY A 426 -0.23 30.54 17.55
C GLY A 426 0.23 29.88 16.24
N GLY A 427 -0.07 30.54 15.12
CA GLY A 427 0.25 30.11 13.76
C GLY A 427 1.59 30.58 13.21
N ALA A 428 2.44 31.22 14.02
CA ALA A 428 3.76 31.65 13.55
C ALA A 428 4.65 30.42 13.30
N PRO A 429 5.22 30.25 12.09
CA PRO A 429 6.18 29.19 11.82
C PRO A 429 7.49 29.48 12.57
N GLY A 430 8.17 28.45 13.05
CA GLY A 430 9.44 28.62 13.76
C GLY A 430 9.93 27.43 14.57
N GLY A 431 9.20 26.31 14.55
CA GLY A 431 9.65 25.05 15.13
C GLY A 431 10.89 24.48 14.44
N LYS A 432 11.48 23.44 15.04
CA LYS A 432 12.67 22.73 14.49
C LYS A 432 12.50 22.30 13.03
N TYR A 433 11.26 21.95 12.66
CA TYR A 433 10.89 21.47 11.33
C TYR A 433 10.11 22.50 10.51
N GLY A 434 10.07 23.77 10.92
CA GLY A 434 9.26 24.81 10.29
C GLY A 434 7.78 24.79 10.66
N TRP A 435 7.38 23.93 11.60
CA TRP A 435 6.01 23.83 12.10
C TRP A 435 5.59 25.06 12.92
N THR A 436 4.29 25.32 12.95
CA THR A 436 3.66 26.33 13.82
C THR A 436 3.56 25.83 15.26
N LYS A 437 3.48 26.75 16.23
CA LYS A 437 3.33 26.38 17.66
C LYS A 437 2.07 25.58 17.95
N SER A 438 0.94 25.93 17.32
CA SER A 438 -0.29 25.16 17.45
C SER A 438 -0.11 23.69 17.09
N TYR A 439 0.55 23.40 15.97
CA TYR A 439 0.79 22.05 15.50
C TYR A 439 1.68 21.27 16.45
N GLU A 440 2.82 21.84 16.87
CA GLU A 440 3.74 21.21 17.83
C GLU A 440 3.02 20.82 19.14
N ASN A 441 2.08 21.66 19.57
CA ASN A 441 1.33 21.49 20.80
C ASN A 441 0.12 20.53 20.66
N LEU A 442 -0.47 20.44 19.46
CA LEU A 442 -1.67 19.63 19.22
C LEU A 442 -1.37 18.24 18.68
N ALA A 443 -0.56 18.13 17.62
CA ALA A 443 -0.47 16.92 16.80
C ALA A 443 -0.06 15.68 17.60
N GLY A 444 0.97 15.80 18.44
CA GLY A 444 1.50 14.65 19.18
C GLY A 444 0.63 14.17 20.34
N LYS A 445 -0.11 15.07 20.99
CA LYS A 445 -0.88 14.74 22.22
C LYS A 445 -2.37 14.56 21.95
N TYR A 446 -2.92 15.36 21.04
CA TYR A 446 -4.36 15.41 20.77
C TYR A 446 -4.70 14.96 19.35
N GLY A 447 -3.73 14.90 18.44
CA GLY A 447 -3.93 14.37 17.09
C GLY A 447 -4.16 12.86 17.05
N PHE A 448 -4.27 12.33 15.84
CA PHE A 448 -4.29 10.90 15.56
C PHE A 448 -3.33 10.60 14.41
N TYR A 449 -2.49 9.58 14.56
CA TYR A 449 -1.51 9.20 13.56
C TYR A 449 -1.08 7.74 13.68
N TYR A 450 -0.52 7.19 12.61
CA TYR A 450 0.19 5.93 12.56
C TYR A 450 1.66 6.19 12.27
N HIS A 451 2.55 5.56 13.05
CA HIS A 451 3.97 5.55 12.71
C HIS A 451 4.24 4.51 11.62
N VAL A 452 5.07 4.87 10.65
CA VAL A 452 5.66 3.93 9.70
C VAL A 452 7.09 3.65 10.17
N SER A 453 7.20 2.84 11.21
CA SER A 453 8.51 2.47 11.77
C SER A 453 8.52 1.03 12.27
N ASN A 454 9.71 0.44 12.27
CA ASN A 454 9.97 -0.90 12.78
C ASN A 454 9.41 -1.05 14.22
N GLY A 455 8.39 -1.89 14.38
CA GLY A 455 7.75 -2.23 15.65
C GLY A 455 6.48 -1.45 15.96
N SER A 456 6.09 -0.48 15.11
CA SER A 456 4.88 0.33 15.26
C SER A 456 3.60 -0.49 15.29
N ILE A 457 3.57 -1.70 14.71
CA ILE A 457 2.42 -2.60 14.81
C ILE A 457 2.02 -2.90 16.27
N LYS A 458 2.97 -2.84 17.20
CA LYS A 458 2.77 -3.13 18.63
C LYS A 458 2.23 -1.94 19.42
N ASP A 459 2.13 -0.76 18.82
CA ASP A 459 1.54 0.39 19.46
C ASP A 459 0.03 0.15 19.67
N PRO A 460 -0.48 0.24 20.91
CA PRO A 460 -1.87 -0.09 21.21
C PRO A 460 -2.88 0.90 20.62
N LEU A 461 -2.46 2.13 20.35
CA LEU A 461 -3.35 3.21 19.88
C LEU A 461 -3.07 3.55 18.41
N HIS A 462 -1.79 3.59 18.05
CA HIS A 462 -1.27 4.06 16.76
C HIS A 462 -0.54 2.95 15.98
N GLY A 463 -0.93 1.69 16.24
CA GLY A 463 -0.32 0.51 15.64
C GLY A 463 -1.31 -0.37 14.90
N GLY A 464 -1.13 -1.68 15.02
CA GLY A 464 -1.89 -2.69 14.27
C GLY A 464 -1.57 -2.72 12.77
N SER A 465 -2.09 -3.74 12.09
CA SER A 465 -1.97 -3.92 10.63
C SER A 465 -3.15 -3.34 9.86
N ARG A 466 -4.23 -2.98 10.57
CA ARG A 466 -5.50 -2.45 10.06
C ARG A 466 -5.99 -1.28 10.91
N THR A 467 -6.89 -0.49 10.36
CA THR A 467 -7.71 0.43 11.17
C THR A 467 -8.86 -0.34 11.82
N ILE A 468 -9.31 0.17 12.97
CA ILE A 468 -10.49 -0.35 13.68
C ILE A 468 -11.68 0.52 13.27
N ALA A 469 -12.70 -0.09 12.67
CA ALA A 469 -13.88 0.66 12.21
C ALA A 469 -14.56 1.37 13.40
N GLY A 470 -14.78 2.68 13.25
CA GLY A 470 -15.33 3.55 14.29
C GLY A 470 -14.30 4.12 15.28
N ALA A 471 -13.07 3.60 15.28
CA ALA A 471 -11.97 4.03 16.15
C ALA A 471 -10.73 4.41 15.33
N PHE A 472 -10.91 5.34 14.40
CA PHE A 472 -9.87 5.87 13.52
C PHE A 472 -9.98 7.39 13.37
N GLY A 473 -8.85 8.05 13.11
CA GLY A 473 -8.82 9.45 12.68
C GLY A 473 -9.45 10.38 13.71
N ALA A 474 -10.35 11.26 13.24
CA ALA A 474 -11.07 12.17 14.13
C ALA A 474 -11.79 11.42 15.27
N ARG A 475 -12.40 10.27 15.00
CA ARG A 475 -13.20 9.52 15.98
C ARG A 475 -12.39 8.90 17.11
N ALA A 476 -11.09 8.70 16.91
CA ALA A 476 -10.16 8.18 17.92
C ALA A 476 -9.18 9.23 18.45
N SER A 477 -9.31 10.48 17.99
CA SER A 477 -8.46 11.58 18.43
C SER A 477 -8.96 12.17 19.75
N ALA A 478 -8.03 12.36 20.69
CA ALA A 478 -8.33 13.05 21.94
C ALA A 478 -8.77 14.51 21.71
N LEU A 479 -8.35 15.16 20.60
CA LEU A 479 -8.81 16.51 20.26
C LEU A 479 -10.32 16.55 20.04
N LEU A 480 -10.90 15.51 19.45
CA LEU A 480 -12.32 15.50 19.15
C LEU A 480 -13.17 15.51 20.43
N GLU A 481 -12.71 14.87 21.50
CA GLU A 481 -13.38 14.89 22.80
C GLU A 481 -13.53 16.32 23.35
N TYR A 482 -12.54 17.18 23.13
CA TYR A 482 -12.62 18.59 23.53
C TYR A 482 -13.55 19.42 22.64
N LEU A 483 -13.77 19.01 21.39
CA LEU A 483 -14.56 19.75 20.40
C LEU A 483 -16.02 19.32 20.34
N ALA A 484 -16.33 18.06 20.66
CA ALA A 484 -17.63 17.44 20.39
C ALA A 484 -18.80 18.06 21.19
N ASP A 485 -18.58 18.35 22.47
CA ASP A 485 -19.63 18.93 23.36
C ASP A 485 -19.50 20.46 23.52
N GLY A 486 -18.57 21.06 22.77
CA GLY A 486 -18.16 22.45 22.88
C GLY A 486 -17.08 22.66 23.92
N HIS A 487 -16.12 23.53 23.60
CA HIS A 487 -14.97 23.84 24.45
C HIS A 487 -15.18 25.20 25.14
N TYR A 488 -15.51 25.21 26.43
CA TYR A 488 -15.78 26.44 27.20
C TYR A 488 -16.78 27.40 26.50
N GLY A 489 -17.84 26.83 25.92
CA GLY A 489 -18.89 27.59 25.22
C GLY A 489 -18.60 27.88 23.74
N VAL A 490 -17.43 27.52 23.23
CA VAL A 490 -17.13 27.57 21.78
C VAL A 490 -17.74 26.35 21.10
N ARG A 491 -18.55 26.58 20.06
CA ARG A 491 -19.04 25.57 19.13
C ARG A 491 -18.57 25.93 17.73
N LEU A 492 -17.86 25.01 17.09
CA LEU A 492 -17.39 25.21 15.72
C LEU A 492 -18.58 25.17 14.75
N SER A 493 -18.47 25.92 13.65
CA SER A 493 -19.34 25.71 12.49
C SER A 493 -19.08 24.35 11.87
N ASP A 494 -20.01 23.84 11.07
CA ASP A 494 -19.84 22.57 10.35
C ASP A 494 -18.58 22.59 9.45
N GLU A 495 -18.27 23.72 8.82
CA GLU A 495 -17.06 23.88 8.01
C GLU A 495 -15.79 23.81 8.86
N ASP A 496 -15.75 24.53 9.98
CA ASP A 496 -14.58 24.56 10.87
C ASP A 496 -14.33 23.19 11.49
N PHE A 497 -15.40 22.51 11.91
CA PHE A 497 -15.34 21.13 12.38
C PHE A 497 -14.84 20.19 11.28
N ARG A 498 -15.37 20.30 10.06
CA ARG A 498 -14.97 19.49 8.90
C ARG A 498 -13.46 19.59 8.64
N ARG A 499 -12.90 20.80 8.69
CA ARG A 499 -11.47 21.05 8.44
C ARG A 499 -10.57 20.38 9.49
N VAL A 500 -10.93 20.47 10.77
CA VAL A 500 -10.18 19.80 11.86
C VAL A 500 -10.32 18.29 11.77
N ALA A 501 -11.54 17.78 11.55
CA ALA A 501 -11.78 16.34 11.40
C ALA A 501 -11.00 15.75 10.21
N LEU A 502 -10.96 16.46 9.08
CA LEU A 502 -10.17 16.02 7.92
C LEU A 502 -8.68 15.92 8.24
N TRP A 503 -8.11 16.88 8.98
CA TRP A 503 -6.70 16.79 9.39
C TRP A 503 -6.43 15.55 10.24
N LEU A 504 -7.31 15.26 11.21
CA LEU A 504 -7.19 14.08 12.07
C LEU A 504 -7.33 12.76 11.28
N ASP A 505 -8.24 12.72 10.30
CA ASP A 505 -8.43 11.57 9.40
C ASP A 505 -7.24 11.35 8.45
N LEU A 506 -6.41 12.37 8.23
CA LEU A 506 -5.23 12.35 7.34
C LEU A 506 -3.94 12.23 8.13
N ASN A 507 -3.93 11.42 9.19
CA ASN A 507 -2.74 11.12 9.99
C ASN A 507 -2.14 12.34 10.72
N SER A 508 -2.94 13.40 10.88
CA SER A 508 -2.56 14.65 11.53
C SER A 508 -1.28 15.29 10.96
N GLU A 509 -1.07 15.22 9.65
CA GLU A 509 0.14 15.78 9.02
C GLU A 509 0.19 17.31 9.03
N PHE A 510 1.37 17.87 8.75
CA PHE A 510 1.56 19.32 8.60
C PHE A 510 1.69 19.75 7.13
N TYR A 511 2.57 19.06 6.39
CA TYR A 511 2.87 19.34 4.98
C TYR A 511 2.09 18.41 4.03
N GLY A 512 1.77 18.89 2.83
CA GLY A 512 1.13 18.08 1.77
C GLY A 512 2.01 17.84 0.56
N SER A 513 3.26 18.31 0.59
CA SER A 513 4.29 18.02 -0.41
C SER A 513 5.64 17.83 0.29
N TYR A 514 6.55 17.10 -0.37
CA TYR A 514 7.93 16.90 0.08
C TYR A 514 8.86 18.06 -0.27
N GLU A 515 8.34 19.12 -0.92
CA GLU A 515 9.14 20.19 -1.49
C GLU A 515 8.84 21.55 -0.83
N ASN A 516 9.85 22.44 -0.78
CA ASN A 516 9.71 23.83 -0.35
C ASN A 516 8.87 24.02 0.94
N ILE A 517 9.30 23.37 2.03
CA ILE A 517 8.61 23.41 3.32
C ILE A 517 8.44 24.82 3.89
N GLU A 518 9.34 25.74 3.57
CA GLU A 518 9.28 27.13 4.02
C GLU A 518 8.11 27.87 3.39
N ALA A 519 7.84 27.65 2.09
CA ALA A 519 6.68 28.22 1.42
C ALA A 519 5.39 27.60 1.97
N GLN A 520 5.34 26.27 2.14
CA GLN A 520 4.18 25.59 2.72
C GLN A 520 3.89 26.06 4.15
N ALA A 521 4.91 26.26 4.99
CA ALA A 521 4.77 26.76 6.36
C ALA A 521 4.23 28.20 6.43
N ARG A 522 4.40 28.98 5.36
CA ARG A 522 3.79 30.33 5.21
C ARG A 522 2.42 30.29 4.52
N GLY A 523 1.88 29.10 4.26
CA GLY A 523 0.57 28.91 3.62
C GLY A 523 0.57 29.02 2.09
N ALA A 524 1.73 29.06 1.44
CA ALA A 524 1.80 29.03 -0.02
C ALA A 524 1.49 27.62 -0.55
N ILE A 525 0.89 27.54 -1.73
CA ILE A 525 0.62 26.28 -2.42
C ILE A 525 1.91 25.79 -3.06
N VAL A 526 2.30 24.55 -2.72
CA VAL A 526 3.43 23.87 -3.36
C VAL A 526 2.90 22.57 -3.97
N LEU A 527 2.82 22.54 -5.31
CA LEU A 527 2.44 21.35 -6.04
C LEU A 527 3.61 20.35 -6.06
N PRO A 528 3.36 19.04 -5.92
CA PRO A 528 4.41 18.04 -6.02
C PRO A 528 4.96 17.98 -7.44
N THR A 529 6.28 17.84 -7.60
CA THR A 529 6.90 17.63 -8.93
C THR A 529 6.72 16.21 -9.44
N LEU A 530 6.44 15.27 -8.54
CA LEU A 530 6.17 13.87 -8.83
C LEU A 530 4.75 13.55 -8.35
N ASP A 531 3.85 13.38 -9.31
CA ASP A 531 2.41 13.15 -9.12
C ASP A 531 1.99 11.83 -9.74
#